data_AF-A0A815EC15-F1
#
_entry.id   AF-A0A815EC15-F1
#
_cell.length_a   1.000
_cell.length_b   1.000
_cell.length_c   1.000
_cell.angle_alpha   90.00
_cell.angle_beta   90.00
_cell.angle_gamma   90.00
#
_symmetry.space_group_name_H-M   'P 1'
#
loop_
_entity.id
_entity.type
_entity.pdbx_description
1 polymer ?
#
loop_
_entity_poly.entity_id
_entity_poly.type
_entity_poly.pdbx_seq_one_letter_code
_entity_poly.pdbx_strand_id
1 'polypeptide(L)'
;VTKILDSIRPDRQTVMFSATFPKQMEALARKTLHKPIEVTVGGRSIVCKDVIQHVFILDDDQKYLKLLELLGIYQPQGSVLVFVDKQEHCDELMKNLLRNSYPCMSLHGGIDQYDRDSTIIDFKSGDMPLMIATSVAARGLDVKDLILVVNYDCPNHYEDYVHRCGRTGRAGKIGYAYTFLTPAQERHAGDIMRALETSNTPVPEELNLLWENYVKKMEAMGKKVKTGGGFSGHGYKFDSSETQLKDEQKKMQKVVMGLGDSDEDEESQDIDQQIQSLFKSKKSIKAKGDAPVLPNTSTTQNEEVSGATTINDTASKLELAKKAAARLTFTKTETRDSIQEATTSIFQRGGTLNQAVSSRIVAQQRAGELNQKLNYQKPEEEIQVTEDAFKIFEEELEINDFPQNARWKVTSKETLAHICDYADVGMSVRGQYYPSNKEVAPGDRKLYLQIESLTERGLQLAKAEVARLIKEEMMKMQNPALQLVNRGRYKVV
;
A
#
# COMPACT_ATOMS: atom_id res chain seq x y z
N VAL A 1 -3.72 11.43 22.33
CA VAL A 1 -3.08 11.94 23.57
C VAL A 1 -4.02 11.83 24.77
N THR A 2 -5.08 12.64 24.91
CA THR A 2 -5.99 12.60 26.09
C THR A 2 -6.51 11.20 26.39
N LYS A 3 -7.12 10.51 25.42
CA LYS A 3 -7.58 9.11 25.55
C LYS A 3 -6.53 8.13 26.11
N ILE A 4 -5.24 8.37 25.87
CA ILE A 4 -4.15 7.52 26.40
C ILE A 4 -3.83 7.91 27.85
N LEU A 5 -3.78 9.22 28.14
CA LEU A 5 -3.54 9.75 29.48
C LEU A 5 -4.66 9.40 30.47
N ASP A 6 -5.90 9.32 29.99
CA ASP A 6 -7.09 8.93 30.76
C ASP A 6 -7.06 7.43 31.12
N SER A 7 -6.37 6.60 30.33
CA SER A 7 -6.15 5.17 30.60
C SER A 7 -4.94 4.87 31.51
N ILE A 8 -4.19 5.89 31.96
CA ILE A 8 -3.02 5.71 32.84
C ILE A 8 -3.35 6.21 34.25
N ARG A 9 -2.90 5.45 35.27
CA ARG A 9 -3.03 5.78 36.69
C ARG A 9 -2.78 7.29 37.00
N PRO A 10 -3.58 7.92 37.86
CA PRO A 10 -3.54 9.37 38.06
C PRO A 10 -2.27 9.85 38.79
N ASP A 11 -1.62 8.97 39.55
CA ASP A 11 -0.38 9.18 40.31
C ASP A 11 0.89 8.88 39.49
N ARG A 12 0.77 8.77 38.16
CA ARG A 12 1.91 8.67 37.24
C ARG A 12 2.83 9.89 37.36
N GLN A 13 4.14 9.67 37.27
CA GLN A 13 5.07 10.74 36.91
C GLN A 13 4.89 11.05 35.42
N THR A 14 4.59 12.29 35.07
CA THR A 14 4.50 12.74 33.67
C THR A 14 5.60 13.77 33.41
N VAL A 15 6.45 13.52 32.42
CA VAL A 15 7.51 14.43 31.99
C VAL A 15 7.24 14.83 30.54
N MET A 16 7.39 16.12 30.23
CA MET A 16 7.20 16.67 28.88
C MET A 16 8.48 17.35 28.42
N PHE A 17 8.91 17.05 27.19
CA PHE A 17 10.05 17.65 26.53
C PHE A 17 9.59 18.30 25.23
N SER A 18 10.03 19.53 24.96
CA SER A 18 9.78 20.22 23.70
C SER A 18 10.83 21.30 23.48
N ALA A 19 11.23 21.53 22.23
CA ALA A 19 12.08 22.67 21.85
C ALA A 19 11.27 23.98 21.74
N THR A 20 9.95 23.89 21.54
CA THR A 20 9.05 25.05 21.45
C THR A 20 7.86 24.89 22.39
N PHE A 21 7.42 25.99 23.01
CA PHE A 21 6.34 25.97 23.99
C PHE A 21 5.28 27.06 23.70
N PRO A 22 4.46 26.88 22.65
CA PRO A 22 3.37 27.81 22.33
C PRO A 22 2.26 27.73 23.38
N LYS A 23 1.44 28.78 23.48
CA LYS A 23 0.34 28.92 24.48
C LYS A 23 -0.65 27.75 24.47
N GLN A 24 -0.89 27.13 23.31
CA GLN A 24 -1.73 25.93 23.18
C GLN A 24 -1.11 24.71 23.89
N MET A 25 0.22 24.54 23.76
CA MET A 25 0.97 23.46 24.42
C MET A 25 1.09 23.71 25.92
N GLU A 26 1.27 24.96 26.34
CA GLU A 26 1.23 25.37 27.75
C GLU A 26 -0.13 25.05 28.39
N ALA A 27 -1.25 25.34 27.70
CA ALA A 27 -2.59 25.00 28.18
C ALA A 27 -2.80 23.48 28.29
N LEU A 28 -2.28 22.69 27.33
CA LEU A 28 -2.30 21.23 27.40
C LEU A 28 -1.48 20.71 28.58
N ALA A 29 -0.24 21.19 28.74
CA ALA A 29 0.64 20.82 29.86
C ALA A 29 0.00 21.13 31.22
N ARG A 30 -0.60 22.32 31.38
CA ARG A 30 -1.33 22.72 32.60
C ARG A 30 -2.53 21.82 32.90
N LYS A 31 -3.19 21.25 31.88
CA LYS A 31 -4.29 20.29 32.06
C LYS A 31 -3.79 18.86 32.36
N THR A 32 -2.62 18.48 31.85
CA THR A 32 -2.10 17.10 31.90
C THR A 32 -1.17 16.82 33.08
N LEU A 33 -0.43 17.84 33.56
CA LEU A 33 0.61 17.69 34.58
C LEU A 33 0.09 18.11 35.97
N HIS A 34 0.43 17.34 37.00
CA HIS A 34 0.19 17.72 38.40
C HIS A 34 1.42 18.41 38.99
N LYS A 35 1.28 19.68 39.41
CA LYS A 35 2.35 20.50 40.04
C LYS A 35 3.72 20.38 39.33
N PRO A 36 3.79 20.65 38.00
CA PRO A 36 5.04 20.48 37.25
C PRO A 36 6.11 21.50 37.66
N ILE A 37 7.38 21.10 37.51
CA ILE A 37 8.54 21.99 37.54
C ILE A 37 8.89 22.31 36.08
N GLU A 38 8.87 23.60 35.71
CA GLU A 38 9.32 24.06 34.40
C GLU A 38 10.83 24.31 34.42
N VAL A 39 11.57 23.64 33.54
CA VAL A 39 13.02 23.86 33.34
C VAL A 39 13.22 24.37 31.92
N THR A 40 13.65 25.62 31.79
CA THR A 40 14.02 26.23 30.49
C THR A 40 15.53 26.26 30.37
N VAL A 41 16.06 25.73 29.26
CA VAL A 41 17.48 25.82 28.89
C VAL A 41 17.60 26.74 27.69
N GLY A 42 18.41 27.79 27.80
CA GLY A 42 18.43 28.87 26.80
C GLY A 42 17.20 29.77 26.94
N GLY A 43 16.55 30.10 25.82
CA GLY A 43 15.32 30.90 25.80
C GLY A 43 14.16 30.17 25.12
N ARG A 44 12.94 30.68 25.34
CA ARG A 44 11.70 30.00 24.93
C ARG A 44 11.52 30.04 23.40
N SER A 45 11.49 28.86 22.77
CA SER A 45 11.27 28.67 21.33
C SER A 45 12.28 29.36 20.40
N ILE A 46 13.56 29.46 20.82
CA ILE A 46 14.62 30.10 20.00
C ILE A 46 15.35 29.04 19.15
N VAL A 47 15.79 29.42 17.95
CA VAL A 47 16.70 28.60 17.13
C VAL A 47 18.07 28.46 17.82
N CYS A 48 18.73 27.32 17.65
CA CYS A 48 20.07 27.09 18.25
C CYS A 48 21.09 28.09 17.69
N LYS A 49 21.96 28.61 18.57
CA LYS A 49 23.01 29.59 18.20
C LYS A 49 24.04 29.04 17.22
N ASP A 50 24.21 27.73 17.18
CA ASP A 50 25.13 27.04 16.29
C ASP A 50 24.57 26.93 14.86
N VAL A 51 23.33 27.40 14.61
CA VAL A 51 22.69 27.40 13.29
C VAL A 51 22.77 28.79 12.66
N ILE A 52 23.59 28.91 11.62
CA ILE A 52 23.67 30.10 10.77
C ILE A 52 22.43 30.13 9.87
N GLN A 53 21.60 31.15 10.04
CA GLN A 53 20.33 31.28 9.34
C GLN A 53 20.45 32.28 8.18
N HIS A 54 19.99 31.87 6.99
CA HIS A 54 19.90 32.70 5.80
C HIS A 54 18.47 32.69 5.26
N VAL A 55 17.99 33.86 4.85
CA VAL A 55 16.66 34.02 4.25
C VAL A 55 16.82 34.74 2.92
N PHE A 56 16.23 34.17 1.87
CA PHE A 56 16.19 34.75 0.53
C PHE A 56 14.74 34.93 0.10
N ILE A 57 14.45 36.08 -0.51
CA ILE A 57 13.17 36.33 -1.19
C ILE A 57 13.38 36.01 -2.67
N LEU A 58 12.64 35.02 -3.17
CA LEU A 58 12.82 34.43 -4.49
C LEU A 58 11.46 34.17 -5.13
N ASP A 59 11.37 34.36 -6.44
CA ASP A 59 10.24 33.84 -7.20
C ASP A 59 10.30 32.30 -7.29
N ASP A 60 9.16 31.63 -7.50
CA ASP A 60 9.11 30.16 -7.47
C ASP A 60 10.04 29.50 -8.51
N ASP A 61 10.20 30.11 -9.68
CA ASP A 61 11.12 29.67 -10.74
C ASP A 61 12.61 29.75 -10.32
N GLN A 62 12.94 30.69 -9.42
CA GLN A 62 14.31 30.90 -8.94
C GLN A 62 14.70 29.94 -7.82
N LYS A 63 13.73 29.46 -7.03
CA LYS A 63 13.97 28.53 -5.91
C LYS A 63 14.75 27.29 -6.33
N TYR A 64 14.43 26.71 -7.49
CA TYR A 64 15.09 25.49 -7.97
C TYR A 64 16.56 25.75 -8.31
N LEU A 65 16.86 26.84 -9.01
CA LEU A 65 18.24 27.24 -9.33
C LEU A 65 19.05 27.56 -8.07
N LYS A 66 18.44 28.25 -7.09
CA LYS A 66 19.08 28.53 -5.80
C LYS A 66 19.33 27.26 -4.99
N LEU A 67 18.43 26.28 -5.04
CA LEU A 67 18.65 24.97 -4.41
C LEU A 67 19.87 24.28 -5.04
N LEU A 68 19.99 24.24 -6.37
CA LEU A 68 21.13 23.62 -7.04
C LEU A 68 22.47 24.29 -6.69
N GLU A 69 22.50 25.62 -6.57
CA GLU A 69 23.68 26.37 -6.10
C GLU A 69 24.11 25.93 -4.68
N LEU A 70 23.16 25.83 -3.75
CA LEU A 70 23.44 25.37 -2.38
C LEU A 70 23.88 23.90 -2.35
N LEU A 71 23.24 23.03 -3.13
CA LEU A 71 23.63 21.62 -3.22
C LEU A 71 25.06 21.45 -3.74
N GLY A 72 25.45 22.21 -4.77
CA GLY A 72 26.83 22.17 -5.30
C GLY A 72 27.91 22.57 -4.28
N ILE A 73 27.56 23.41 -3.30
CA ILE A 73 28.49 23.83 -2.23
C ILE A 73 28.50 22.83 -1.07
N TYR A 74 27.33 22.38 -0.60
CA TYR A 74 27.18 21.70 0.68
C TYR A 74 27.06 20.17 0.58
N GLN A 75 26.53 19.61 -0.52
CA GLN A 75 26.41 18.15 -0.69
C GLN A 75 27.77 17.42 -0.56
N PRO A 76 28.90 17.93 -1.06
CA PRO A 76 30.20 17.27 -0.87
C PRO A 76 30.71 17.29 0.58
N GLN A 77 30.13 18.13 1.44
CA GLN A 77 30.58 18.31 2.83
C GLN A 77 29.87 17.36 3.80
N GLY A 78 28.63 16.96 3.51
CA GLY A 78 27.83 16.11 4.38
C GLY A 78 26.34 16.12 4.04
N SER A 79 25.49 15.65 4.96
CA SER A 79 24.08 15.40 4.67
C SER A 79 23.24 16.69 4.62
N VAL A 80 22.31 16.73 3.67
CA VAL A 80 21.42 17.84 3.35
C VAL A 80 19.96 17.40 3.50
N LEU A 81 19.16 18.21 4.18
CA LEU A 81 17.72 18.00 4.32
C LEU A 81 16.93 19.18 3.74
N VAL A 82 16.14 18.91 2.71
CA VAL A 82 15.29 19.88 2.03
C VAL A 82 13.84 19.70 2.51
N PHE A 83 13.21 20.78 2.96
CA PHE A 83 11.83 20.81 3.44
C PHE A 83 10.88 21.43 2.43
N VAL A 84 9.84 20.66 2.10
CA VAL A 84 8.69 21.09 1.28
C VAL A 84 7.41 21.05 2.10
N ASP A 85 6.37 21.75 1.65
CA ASP A 85 5.07 21.78 2.33
C ASP A 85 4.23 20.52 2.00
N LYS A 86 4.15 20.17 0.71
CA LYS A 86 3.30 19.10 0.18
C LYS A 86 4.09 17.85 -0.22
N GLN A 87 3.42 16.70 -0.21
CA GLN A 87 4.01 15.44 -0.66
C GLN A 87 4.19 15.39 -2.18
N GLU A 88 3.26 15.98 -2.95
CA GLU A 88 3.32 16.01 -4.41
C GLU A 88 4.56 16.79 -4.88
N HIS A 89 4.81 17.94 -4.25
CA HIS A 89 6.01 18.75 -4.47
C HIS A 89 7.30 17.99 -4.06
N CYS A 90 7.23 17.11 -3.06
CA CYS A 90 8.36 16.28 -2.62
C CYS A 90 8.82 15.34 -3.75
N ASP A 91 7.87 14.65 -4.38
CA ASP A 91 8.14 13.72 -5.47
C ASP A 91 8.50 14.43 -6.78
N GLU A 92 7.90 15.59 -7.07
CA GLU A 92 8.26 16.43 -8.21
C GLU A 92 9.69 16.96 -8.09
N LEU A 93 10.07 17.48 -6.92
CA LEU A 93 11.42 17.97 -6.66
C LEU A 93 12.45 16.82 -6.71
N MET A 94 12.11 15.64 -6.17
CA MET A 94 12.94 14.44 -6.28
C MET A 94 13.17 14.05 -7.75
N LYS A 95 12.12 13.97 -8.57
CA LYS A 95 12.22 13.64 -10.01
C LYS A 95 13.10 14.65 -10.76
N ASN A 96 13.00 15.93 -10.43
CA ASN A 96 13.80 16.98 -11.06
C ASN A 96 15.27 16.92 -10.65
N LEU A 97 15.57 16.68 -9.36
CA LEU A 97 16.93 16.51 -8.87
C LEU A 97 17.61 15.25 -9.44
N LEU A 98 16.91 14.11 -9.47
CA LEU A 98 17.41 12.87 -10.07
C LEU A 98 17.73 13.05 -11.58
N ARG A 99 16.89 13.78 -12.33
CA ARG A 99 17.17 14.14 -13.74
C ARG A 99 18.43 14.99 -13.91
N ASN A 100 18.80 15.77 -12.91
CA ASN A 100 20.02 16.59 -12.89
C ASN A 100 21.19 15.87 -12.19
N SER A 101 21.12 14.54 -12.07
CA SER A 101 22.17 13.68 -11.48
C SER A 101 22.45 13.93 -9.99
N TYR A 102 21.51 14.50 -9.25
CA TYR A 102 21.59 14.58 -7.78
C TYR A 102 20.88 13.35 -7.17
N PRO A 103 21.62 12.38 -6.60
CA PRO A 103 21.00 11.25 -5.92
C PRO A 103 20.29 11.76 -4.66
N CYS A 104 18.98 11.56 -4.60
CA CYS A 104 18.14 12.00 -3.49
C CYS A 104 16.98 11.03 -3.21
N MET A 105 16.40 11.16 -2.01
CA MET A 105 15.24 10.38 -1.56
C MET A 105 14.11 11.31 -1.08
N SER A 106 12.85 10.89 -1.21
CA SER A 106 11.69 11.60 -0.65
C SER A 106 11.24 10.99 0.69
N LEU A 107 10.68 11.82 1.58
CA LEU A 107 10.18 11.40 2.89
C LEU A 107 8.86 12.13 3.24
N HIS A 108 7.73 11.46 2.99
CA HIS A 108 6.40 11.99 3.26
C HIS A 108 5.41 10.90 3.70
N GLY A 109 4.22 11.32 4.16
CA GLY A 109 3.19 10.42 4.69
C GLY A 109 2.46 9.56 3.66
N GLY A 110 2.84 9.63 2.39
CA GLY A 110 2.32 8.78 1.30
C GLY A 110 3.25 7.60 0.95
N ILE A 111 4.44 7.55 1.53
CA ILE A 111 5.38 6.44 1.39
C ILE A 111 4.97 5.31 2.35
N ASP A 112 5.08 4.06 1.92
CA ASP A 112 4.80 2.91 2.78
C ASP A 112 5.74 2.87 4.00
N GLN A 113 5.27 2.28 5.11
CA GLN A 113 6.04 2.20 6.34
C GLN A 113 7.40 1.50 6.14
N TYR A 114 7.48 0.46 5.31
CA TYR A 114 8.72 -0.27 5.04
C TYR A 114 9.73 0.60 4.27
N ASP A 115 9.31 1.19 3.16
CA ASP A 115 10.13 2.07 2.33
C ASP A 115 10.57 3.32 3.10
N ARG A 116 9.72 3.83 3.98
CA ARG A 116 10.02 4.97 4.85
C ARG A 116 11.13 4.65 5.85
N ASP A 117 11.09 3.45 6.44
CA ASP A 117 12.10 3.03 7.42
C ASP A 117 13.44 2.70 6.73
N SER A 118 13.43 2.12 5.50
CA SER A 118 14.64 1.99 4.67
C SER A 118 15.25 3.35 4.34
N THR A 119 14.45 4.29 3.81
CA THR A 119 14.88 5.67 3.49
C THR A 119 15.54 6.37 4.68
N ILE A 120 15.02 6.15 5.90
CA ILE A 120 15.59 6.71 7.13
C ILE A 120 16.91 6.02 7.51
N ILE A 121 17.08 4.73 7.21
CA ILE A 121 18.34 4.00 7.41
C ILE A 121 19.40 4.52 6.43
N ASP A 122 19.07 4.60 5.13
CA ASP A 122 19.98 5.01 4.05
C ASP A 122 20.44 6.48 4.19
N PHE A 123 19.59 7.34 4.76
CA PHE A 123 19.96 8.72 5.11
C PHE A 123 20.81 8.82 6.39
N LYS A 124 20.70 7.84 7.30
CA LYS A 124 21.48 7.80 8.56
C LYS A 124 22.86 7.15 8.39
N SER A 125 23.00 6.19 7.48
CA SER A 125 24.29 5.63 7.09
C SER A 125 25.11 6.63 6.28
N GLY A 126 24.44 7.53 5.54
CA GLY A 126 25.06 8.51 4.66
C GLY A 126 25.25 8.01 3.23
N ASP A 127 24.73 6.82 2.90
CA ASP A 127 24.75 6.27 1.53
C ASP A 127 24.03 7.21 0.54
N MET A 128 22.97 7.87 1.02
CA MET A 128 22.21 8.88 0.28
C MET A 128 22.21 10.21 1.06
N PRO A 129 23.14 11.14 0.78
CA PRO A 129 23.34 12.33 1.60
C PRO A 129 22.28 13.43 1.41
N LEU A 130 21.35 13.30 0.45
CA LEU A 130 20.32 14.30 0.16
C LEU A 130 18.91 13.70 0.34
N MET A 131 18.15 14.26 1.27
CA MET A 131 16.75 13.88 1.48
C MET A 131 15.83 15.10 1.37
N ILE A 132 14.69 14.89 0.73
CA ILE A 132 13.60 15.86 0.62
C ILE A 132 12.47 15.36 1.52
N ALA A 133 11.93 16.20 2.40
CA ALA A 133 10.95 15.76 3.38
C ALA A 133 9.83 16.77 3.59
N THR A 134 8.66 16.23 3.94
CA THR A 134 7.57 17.04 4.51
C THR A 134 7.77 17.26 6.01
N SER A 135 7.19 18.34 6.54
CA SER A 135 7.38 18.72 7.96
C SER A 135 6.86 17.68 8.94
N VAL A 136 5.85 16.89 8.56
CA VAL A 136 5.29 15.83 9.41
C VAL A 136 6.24 14.64 9.50
N ALA A 137 6.81 14.21 8.38
CA ALA A 137 7.60 12.98 8.30
C ALA A 137 9.02 13.12 8.90
N ALA A 138 9.63 14.32 8.88
CA ALA A 138 10.94 14.53 9.48
C ALA A 138 10.92 14.83 11.00
N ARG A 139 9.74 14.88 11.65
CA ARG A 139 9.66 15.05 13.11
C ARG A 139 10.22 13.80 13.80
N GLY A 140 11.09 14.02 14.78
CA GLY A 140 11.81 12.93 15.45
C GLY A 140 12.98 12.34 14.66
N LEU A 141 13.24 12.80 13.43
CA LEU A 141 14.46 12.43 12.70
C LEU A 141 15.70 12.90 13.46
N ASP A 142 16.57 11.96 13.81
CA ASP A 142 17.87 12.19 14.42
C ASP A 142 18.97 11.63 13.52
N VAL A 143 19.77 12.56 12.97
CA VAL A 143 20.86 12.31 12.02
C VAL A 143 22.01 13.17 12.50
N LYS A 144 23.17 12.56 12.73
CA LYS A 144 24.29 13.19 13.44
C LYS A 144 25.03 14.24 12.61
N ASP A 145 25.02 14.07 11.29
CA ASP A 145 25.91 14.77 10.35
C ASP A 145 25.14 15.56 9.28
N LEU A 146 24.05 16.20 9.71
CA LEU A 146 23.23 17.07 8.88
C LEU A 146 23.81 18.49 8.92
N ILE A 147 24.47 18.91 7.84
CA ILE A 147 25.18 20.20 7.72
C ILE A 147 24.23 21.30 7.24
N LEU A 148 23.34 20.97 6.31
CA LEU A 148 22.48 21.92 5.62
C LEU A 148 21.00 21.54 5.77
N VAL A 149 20.21 22.47 6.27
CA VAL A 149 18.74 22.47 6.16
C VAL A 149 18.33 23.52 5.12
N VAL A 150 17.50 23.14 4.15
CA VAL A 150 16.88 24.09 3.22
C VAL A 150 15.37 24.05 3.38
N ASN A 151 14.77 25.14 3.84
CA ASN A 151 13.33 25.35 3.73
C ASN A 151 13.02 25.83 2.30
N TYR A 152 12.74 24.90 1.39
CA TYR A 152 12.35 25.20 0.01
C TYR A 152 10.98 25.88 -0.04
N ASP A 153 10.06 25.37 0.78
CA ASP A 153 8.81 26.05 1.12
C ASP A 153 8.89 26.59 2.55
N CYS A 154 8.59 27.87 2.74
CA CYS A 154 8.49 28.49 4.06
C CYS A 154 7.50 27.70 4.96
N PRO A 155 7.86 27.36 6.21
CA PRO A 155 6.94 26.70 7.13
C PRO A 155 5.72 27.56 7.46
N ASN A 156 4.57 26.91 7.60
CA ASN A 156 3.30 27.55 7.94
C ASN A 156 3.28 28.19 9.34
N HIS A 157 4.13 27.73 10.25
CA HIS A 157 4.17 28.16 11.67
C HIS A 157 5.60 28.38 12.15
N TYR A 158 5.76 29.34 13.06
CA TYR A 158 7.02 29.66 13.73
C TYR A 158 7.63 28.44 14.45
N GLU A 159 6.82 27.64 15.14
CA GLU A 159 7.29 26.48 15.88
C GLU A 159 7.87 25.41 14.94
N ASP A 160 7.30 25.25 13.74
CA ASP A 160 7.84 24.36 12.72
C ASP A 160 9.15 24.90 12.12
N TYR A 161 9.30 26.23 11.93
CA TYR A 161 10.58 26.82 11.55
C TYR A 161 11.71 26.44 12.52
N VAL A 162 11.47 26.64 13.82
CA VAL A 162 12.46 26.30 14.88
C VAL A 162 12.78 24.80 14.86
N HIS A 163 11.78 23.92 14.69
CA HIS A 163 11.99 22.47 14.62
C HIS A 163 12.70 21.97 13.35
N ARG A 164 12.53 22.68 12.22
CA ARG A 164 13.24 22.40 10.95
C ARG A 164 14.69 22.87 11.04
N CYS A 165 14.95 24.11 11.46
CA CYS A 165 16.32 24.62 11.64
C CYS A 165 17.09 23.81 12.69
N GLY A 166 16.44 23.35 13.77
CA GLY A 166 17.01 22.42 14.75
C GLY A 166 17.25 20.97 14.27
N ARG A 167 17.17 20.69 12.96
CA ARG A 167 17.70 19.44 12.38
C ARG A 167 19.23 19.50 12.19
N THR A 168 19.80 20.68 12.00
CA THR A 168 21.25 20.93 12.01
C THR A 168 21.68 21.64 13.31
N GLY A 169 22.95 22.02 13.45
CA GLY A 169 23.47 22.72 14.64
C GLY A 169 23.48 21.85 15.90
N ARG A 170 23.84 20.57 15.78
CA ARG A 170 23.77 19.57 16.86
C ARG A 170 25.16 19.24 17.42
N ALA A 171 25.22 18.91 18.70
CA ALA A 171 26.43 18.47 19.40
C ALA A 171 27.65 19.40 19.23
N GLY A 172 27.42 20.71 19.14
CA GLY A 172 28.47 21.72 18.96
C GLY A 172 29.04 21.84 17.55
N LYS A 173 28.47 21.13 16.56
CA LYS A 173 28.76 21.38 15.13
C LYS A 173 27.97 22.58 14.65
N ILE A 174 28.61 23.44 13.86
CA ILE A 174 27.94 24.54 13.15
C ILE A 174 27.03 23.94 12.07
N GLY A 175 25.83 24.49 11.96
CA GLY A 175 24.83 24.12 10.95
C GLY A 175 24.40 25.32 10.10
N TYR A 176 23.89 25.05 8.91
CA TYR A 176 23.38 26.08 8.00
C TYR A 176 21.89 25.86 7.73
N ALA A 177 21.07 26.90 7.88
CA ALA A 177 19.64 26.87 7.61
C ALA A 177 19.26 27.95 6.60
N TYR A 178 19.02 27.54 5.36
CA TYR A 178 18.57 28.42 4.27
C TYR A 178 17.06 28.37 4.13
N THR A 179 16.42 29.52 3.92
CA THR A 179 14.96 29.61 3.83
C THR A 179 14.54 30.47 2.66
N PHE A 180 13.72 29.90 1.77
CA PHE A 180 13.17 30.61 0.62
C PHE A 180 11.75 31.10 0.96
N LEU A 181 11.52 32.39 0.81
CA LEU A 181 10.19 33.00 0.86
C LEU A 181 9.84 33.51 -0.53
N THR A 182 8.60 33.30 -0.97
CA THR A 182 8.09 34.03 -2.14
C THR A 182 7.49 35.37 -1.74
N PRO A 183 7.39 36.36 -2.65
CA PRO A 183 6.66 37.59 -2.39
C PRO A 183 5.20 37.35 -1.96
N ALA A 184 4.58 36.26 -2.41
CA ALA A 184 3.23 35.85 -2.01
C ALA A 184 3.15 35.32 -0.56
N GLN A 185 4.27 34.92 0.04
CA GLN A 185 4.37 34.44 1.42
C GLN A 185 4.62 35.57 2.44
N GLU A 186 4.35 36.83 2.06
CA GLU A 186 4.47 38.06 2.87
C GLU A 186 3.95 37.93 4.33
N ARG A 187 2.90 37.13 4.58
CA ARG A 187 2.37 36.86 5.92
C ARG A 187 3.37 36.17 6.85
N HIS A 188 4.19 35.26 6.32
CA HIS A 188 5.14 34.46 7.10
C HIS A 188 6.41 35.24 7.46
N ALA A 189 6.71 36.32 6.71
CA ALA A 189 7.89 37.15 6.91
C ALA A 189 8.04 37.63 8.37
N GLY A 190 6.95 38.05 9.03
CA GLY A 190 6.99 38.52 10.41
C GLY A 190 7.33 37.46 11.46
N ASP A 191 6.98 36.18 11.23
CA ASP A 191 7.39 35.08 12.12
C ASP A 191 8.87 34.72 11.91
N ILE A 192 9.37 34.78 10.67
CA ILE A 192 10.78 34.54 10.33
C ILE A 192 11.67 35.69 10.82
N MET A 193 11.23 36.94 10.65
CA MET A 193 11.88 38.14 11.18
C MET A 193 12.06 38.03 12.70
N ARG A 194 10.99 37.66 13.43
CA ARG A 194 11.07 37.38 14.87
C ARG A 194 12.06 36.27 15.20
N ALA A 195 12.19 35.23 14.37
CA ALA A 195 13.15 34.15 14.59
C ALA A 195 14.61 34.65 14.49
N LEU A 196 14.91 35.45 13.46
CA LEU A 196 16.23 36.07 13.25
C LEU A 196 16.58 37.03 14.40
N GLU A 197 15.69 37.97 14.72
CA GLU A 197 15.84 38.89 15.87
C GLU A 197 16.11 38.15 17.18
N THR A 198 15.28 37.15 17.51
CA THR A 198 15.39 36.39 18.77
C THR A 198 16.65 35.54 18.85
N SER A 199 17.27 35.19 17.70
CA SER A 199 18.54 34.47 17.61
C SER A 199 19.75 35.39 17.43
N ASN A 200 19.57 36.72 17.45
CA ASN A 200 20.58 37.74 17.14
C ASN A 200 21.22 37.58 15.74
N THR A 201 20.50 37.00 14.78
CA THR A 201 20.93 36.93 13.38
C THR A 201 20.55 38.23 12.67
N PRO A 202 21.43 38.85 11.85
CA PRO A 202 21.09 40.05 11.10
C PRO A 202 19.92 39.78 10.15
N VAL A 203 18.91 40.66 10.19
CA VAL A 203 17.72 40.56 9.33
C VAL A 203 18.01 41.18 7.96
N PRO A 204 17.79 40.46 6.83
CA PRO A 204 17.93 41.04 5.50
C PRO A 204 16.95 42.22 5.29
N GLU A 205 17.42 43.29 4.65
CA GLU A 205 16.61 44.49 4.38
C GLU A 205 15.37 44.16 3.52
N GLU A 206 15.51 43.27 2.54
CA GLU A 206 14.40 42.77 1.72
C GLU A 206 13.29 42.12 2.55
N LEU A 207 13.63 41.42 3.65
CA LEU A 207 12.67 40.76 4.52
C LEU A 207 11.90 41.78 5.38
N ASN A 208 12.59 42.81 5.86
CA ASN A 208 11.95 43.95 6.54
C ASN A 208 10.98 44.66 5.59
N LEU A 209 11.41 44.94 4.36
CA LEU A 209 10.59 45.64 3.36
C LEU A 209 9.36 44.80 2.95
N LEU A 210 9.49 43.49 2.79
CA LEU A 210 8.37 42.58 2.53
C LEU A 210 7.36 42.60 3.68
N TRP A 211 7.84 42.56 4.93
CA TRP A 211 6.98 42.61 6.12
C TRP A 211 6.30 43.98 6.30
N GLU A 212 7.01 45.09 6.12
CA GLU A 212 6.43 46.43 6.16
C GLU A 212 5.32 46.62 5.13
N ASN A 213 5.54 46.14 3.90
CA ASN A 213 4.55 46.20 2.83
C ASN A 213 3.29 45.39 3.19
N TYR A 214 3.45 44.21 3.80
CA TYR A 214 2.33 43.42 4.33
C TYR A 214 1.55 44.17 5.41
N VAL A 215 2.23 44.78 6.38
CA VAL A 215 1.60 45.55 7.46
C VAL A 215 0.81 46.73 6.87
N LYS A 216 1.43 47.55 6.01
CA LYS A 216 0.77 48.68 5.33
C LYS A 216 -0.46 48.24 4.53
N LYS A 217 -0.37 47.11 3.82
CA LYS A 217 -1.47 46.51 3.04
C LYS A 217 -2.62 46.02 3.93
N MET A 218 -2.33 45.42 5.08
CA MET A 218 -3.35 44.97 6.03
C MET A 218 -3.99 46.14 6.79
N GLU A 219 -3.22 47.18 7.12
CA GLU A 219 -3.73 48.44 7.69
C GLU A 219 -4.65 49.16 6.71
N ALA A 220 -4.30 49.23 5.42
CA ALA A 220 -5.18 49.74 4.36
C ALA A 220 -6.48 48.92 4.22
N MET A 221 -6.47 47.63 4.55
CA MET A 221 -7.66 46.78 4.65
C MET A 221 -8.38 46.86 6.01
N GLY A 222 -7.97 47.76 6.91
CA GLY A 222 -8.54 47.94 8.25
C GLY A 222 -8.27 46.79 9.23
N LYS A 223 -7.34 45.89 8.92
CA LYS A 223 -7.04 44.68 9.71
C LYS A 223 -5.76 44.86 10.52
N LYS A 224 -5.86 44.79 11.85
CA LYS A 224 -4.66 44.73 12.72
C LYS A 224 -3.98 43.37 12.61
N VAL A 225 -2.78 43.35 12.06
CA VAL A 225 -1.90 42.18 12.05
C VAL A 225 -1.48 41.83 13.47
N LYS A 226 -1.55 40.55 13.85
CA LYS A 226 -1.08 40.05 15.14
C LYS A 226 -0.04 38.96 14.93
N THR A 227 1.22 39.22 15.31
CA THR A 227 2.33 38.26 15.30
C THR A 227 2.30 37.36 16.54
N GLY A 228 1.24 36.57 16.67
CA GLY A 228 1.04 35.64 17.79
C GLY A 228 1.40 34.20 17.45
N GLY A 229 2.51 33.69 17.99
CA GLY A 229 2.94 32.29 17.81
C GLY A 229 1.93 31.26 18.33
N GLY A 230 1.81 30.15 17.61
CA GLY A 230 0.85 29.06 17.84
C GLY A 230 0.43 28.39 16.53
N PHE A 231 0.00 27.13 16.62
CA PHE A 231 -0.55 26.40 15.47
C PHE A 231 -1.87 27.05 15.04
N SER A 232 -1.79 27.89 14.00
CA SER A 232 -2.89 28.66 13.43
C SER A 232 -2.94 28.47 11.92
N GLY A 233 -3.38 27.28 11.52
CA GLY A 233 -3.71 26.94 10.16
C GLY A 233 -4.96 26.07 10.15
N HIS A 234 -5.88 26.32 9.22
CA HIS A 234 -6.59 25.19 8.64
C HIS A 234 -5.55 24.45 7.80
N GLY A 235 -5.08 23.30 8.28
CA GLY A 235 -4.47 22.31 7.40
C GLY A 235 -5.46 21.90 6.32
N TYR A 236 -5.01 21.14 5.32
CA TYR A 236 -5.86 20.68 4.22
C TYR A 236 -7.17 20.10 4.75
N LYS A 237 -8.25 20.85 4.58
CA LYS A 237 -9.59 20.37 4.86
C LYS A 237 -9.93 19.44 3.70
N PHE A 238 -9.82 18.14 3.95
CA PHE A 238 -10.64 17.20 3.20
C PHE A 238 -12.07 17.72 3.23
N ASP A 239 -12.69 17.87 2.08
CA ASP A 239 -14.10 18.23 2.05
C ASP A 239 -14.91 17.18 2.83
N SER A 240 -16.09 17.55 3.32
CA SER A 240 -16.94 16.61 4.05
C SER A 240 -17.22 15.35 3.22
N SER A 241 -17.31 15.50 1.89
CA SER A 241 -17.40 14.44 0.89
C SER A 241 -16.15 13.55 0.82
N GLU A 242 -14.93 14.11 0.78
CA GLU A 242 -13.70 13.30 0.77
C GLU A 242 -13.48 12.53 2.08
N THR A 243 -13.86 13.13 3.20
CA THR A 243 -13.82 12.49 4.51
C THR A 243 -14.81 11.32 4.55
N GLN A 244 -16.06 11.55 4.12
CA GLN A 244 -17.08 10.51 3.97
C GLN A 244 -16.61 9.40 3.03
N LEU A 245 -16.07 9.72 1.85
CA LEU A 245 -15.57 8.72 0.89
C LEU A 245 -14.41 7.88 1.46
N LYS A 246 -13.48 8.47 2.23
CA LYS A 246 -12.41 7.71 2.90
C LYS A 246 -12.93 6.84 4.04
N ASP A 247 -13.89 7.33 4.81
CA ASP A 247 -14.48 6.56 5.91
C ASP A 247 -15.42 5.46 5.38
N GLU A 248 -16.12 5.67 4.27
CA GLU A 248 -16.87 4.67 3.52
C GLU A 248 -15.95 3.64 2.88
N GLN A 249 -14.84 4.05 2.24
CA GLN A 249 -13.83 3.12 1.73
C GLN A 249 -13.22 2.27 2.85
N LYS A 250 -12.92 2.87 4.02
CA LYS A 250 -12.44 2.12 5.19
C LYS A 250 -13.52 1.21 5.79
N LYS A 251 -14.79 1.63 5.87
CA LYS A 251 -15.89 0.77 6.34
C LYS A 251 -16.07 -0.40 5.37
N MET A 252 -16.10 -0.15 4.06
CA MET A 252 -16.13 -1.21 3.04
C MET A 252 -14.92 -2.13 3.14
N GLN A 253 -13.70 -1.61 3.29
CA GLN A 253 -12.50 -2.44 3.43
C GLN A 253 -12.53 -3.30 4.70
N LYS A 254 -13.02 -2.76 5.83
CA LYS A 254 -13.23 -3.49 7.09
C LYS A 254 -14.29 -4.59 6.96
N VAL A 255 -15.39 -4.33 6.23
CA VAL A 255 -16.46 -5.30 5.94
C VAL A 255 -15.99 -6.39 4.96
N VAL A 256 -15.28 -6.02 3.89
CA VAL A 256 -14.70 -6.96 2.90
C VAL A 256 -13.64 -7.87 3.54
N MET A 257 -12.90 -7.39 4.54
CA MET A 257 -11.97 -8.18 5.34
C MET A 257 -12.63 -8.95 6.51
N GLY A 258 -13.97 -8.95 6.62
CA GLY A 258 -14.70 -9.73 7.63
C GLY A 258 -14.51 -9.25 9.07
N LEU A 259 -14.16 -7.97 9.28
CA LEU A 259 -13.82 -7.39 10.58
C LEU A 259 -14.96 -6.56 11.20
N GLY A 260 -16.23 -6.86 10.88
CA GLY A 260 -17.41 -6.16 11.38
C GLY A 260 -17.51 -6.13 12.92
N ASP A 261 -18.14 -5.09 13.46
CA ASP A 261 -18.56 -5.07 14.87
C ASP A 261 -19.88 -5.87 15.03
N SER A 262 -20.05 -6.48 16.21
CA SER A 262 -20.98 -7.58 16.54
C SER A 262 -22.50 -7.34 16.37
N ASP A 263 -22.92 -6.21 15.76
CA ASP A 263 -24.31 -5.76 15.72
C ASP A 263 -24.93 -5.74 14.29
N GLU A 264 -24.15 -6.03 13.23
CA GLU A 264 -24.65 -6.18 11.83
C GLU A 264 -24.78 -7.67 11.41
N ASP A 265 -24.64 -8.61 12.36
CA ASP A 265 -24.52 -10.06 12.07
C ASP A 265 -25.85 -10.78 11.77
N GLU A 266 -27.02 -10.26 12.15
CA GLU A 266 -28.30 -10.96 11.94
C GLU A 266 -28.76 -10.96 10.46
N GLU A 267 -28.81 -9.80 9.80
CA GLU A 267 -29.26 -9.72 8.38
C GLU A 267 -28.33 -10.45 7.41
N SER A 268 -27.02 -10.51 7.73
CA SER A 268 -26.03 -11.15 6.86
C SER A 268 -26.08 -12.68 6.94
N GLN A 269 -26.47 -13.24 8.09
CA GLN A 269 -26.67 -14.67 8.30
C GLN A 269 -27.91 -15.20 7.56
N ASP A 270 -29.02 -14.45 7.56
CA ASP A 270 -30.23 -14.83 6.81
C ASP A 270 -29.98 -14.93 5.30
N ILE A 271 -29.21 -13.99 4.74
CA ILE A 271 -28.82 -14.02 3.31
C ILE A 271 -27.91 -15.22 3.02
N ASP A 272 -26.96 -15.55 3.89
CA ASP A 272 -26.09 -16.71 3.71
C ASP A 272 -26.84 -18.04 3.84
N GLN A 273 -27.77 -18.16 4.78
CA GLN A 273 -28.66 -19.32 4.90
C GLN A 273 -29.56 -19.46 3.68
N GLN A 274 -30.11 -18.34 3.17
CA GLN A 274 -30.92 -18.34 1.95
C GLN A 274 -30.09 -18.81 0.74
N ILE A 275 -28.88 -18.26 0.55
CA ILE A 275 -27.97 -18.65 -0.54
C ILE A 275 -27.57 -20.13 -0.43
N GLN A 276 -27.24 -20.63 0.76
CA GLN A 276 -26.93 -22.05 0.98
C GLN A 276 -28.13 -22.97 0.71
N SER A 277 -29.35 -22.57 1.10
CA SER A 277 -30.57 -23.35 0.84
C SER A 277 -30.93 -23.44 -0.66
N LEU A 278 -30.51 -22.45 -1.45
CA LEU A 278 -30.70 -22.39 -2.90
C LEU A 278 -29.59 -23.14 -3.69
N PHE A 279 -28.40 -23.30 -3.13
CA PHE A 279 -27.30 -24.03 -3.77
C PHE A 279 -27.44 -25.56 -3.68
N LYS A 280 -28.26 -26.13 -4.58
CA LYS A 280 -28.32 -27.58 -4.84
C LYS A 280 -27.12 -28.03 -5.68
N SER A 281 -25.94 -28.13 -5.06
CA SER A 281 -24.74 -28.66 -5.72
C SER A 281 -24.72 -30.19 -5.75
N LYS A 282 -24.52 -30.78 -6.93
CA LYS A 282 -24.22 -32.21 -7.09
C LYS A 282 -22.74 -32.37 -7.41
N LYS A 283 -21.97 -32.95 -6.47
CA LYS A 283 -20.58 -33.36 -6.70
C LYS A 283 -20.53 -34.69 -7.43
N SER A 284 -19.69 -34.81 -8.46
CA SER A 284 -19.42 -36.06 -9.15
C SER A 284 -17.92 -36.20 -9.45
N ILE A 285 -17.38 -37.40 -9.31
CA ILE A 285 -15.97 -37.70 -9.60
C ILE A 285 -15.96 -38.65 -10.80
N LYS A 286 -15.40 -38.20 -11.92
CA LYS A 286 -15.20 -39.06 -13.09
C LYS A 286 -13.73 -39.45 -13.22
N ALA A 287 -13.47 -40.75 -13.12
CA ALA A 287 -12.25 -41.34 -13.66
C ALA A 287 -12.41 -41.48 -15.18
N LYS A 288 -11.36 -41.16 -15.95
CA LYS A 288 -11.44 -41.14 -17.40
C LYS A 288 -11.21 -42.53 -18.00
N GLY A 289 -12.25 -43.35 -18.04
CA GLY A 289 -12.27 -44.60 -18.78
C GLY A 289 -13.34 -45.60 -18.34
N ASP A 290 -14.55 -45.49 -18.91
CA ASP A 290 -15.19 -46.65 -19.55
C ASP A 290 -16.41 -46.26 -20.40
N ALA A 291 -16.79 -47.14 -21.34
CA ALA A 291 -17.99 -47.03 -22.19
C ALA A 291 -19.13 -47.96 -21.67
N PRO A 292 -20.40 -47.77 -22.08
CA PRO A 292 -21.52 -48.28 -21.29
C PRO A 292 -21.89 -49.75 -21.56
N VAL A 293 -22.28 -50.46 -20.51
CA VAL A 293 -22.99 -51.75 -20.57
C VAL A 293 -24.16 -51.75 -19.58
N LEU A 294 -25.30 -52.28 -20.04
CA LEU A 294 -26.51 -52.61 -19.28
C LEU A 294 -26.93 -54.03 -19.67
N PRO A 295 -27.78 -54.73 -18.89
CA PRO A 295 -28.00 -54.67 -17.45
C PRO A 295 -27.98 -56.07 -16.79
N ASN A 296 -28.02 -56.16 -15.46
CA ASN A 296 -28.78 -57.24 -14.78
C ASN A 296 -29.13 -56.92 -13.32
N THR A 297 -29.99 -57.76 -12.72
CA THR A 297 -30.94 -57.40 -11.66
C THR A 297 -30.71 -58.09 -10.29
N SER A 298 -31.52 -57.69 -9.30
CA SER A 298 -31.69 -58.18 -7.90
C SER A 298 -30.70 -57.65 -6.84
N THR A 299 -31.13 -56.90 -5.82
CA THR A 299 -31.71 -57.31 -4.49
C THR A 299 -30.72 -58.17 -3.67
N THR A 300 -30.30 -57.88 -2.42
CA THR A 300 -31.13 -57.72 -1.20
C THR A 300 -30.31 -57.25 0.04
N GLN A 301 -30.93 -56.47 0.93
CA GLN A 301 -30.76 -56.28 2.41
C GLN A 301 -29.41 -56.35 3.20
N ASN A 302 -29.29 -55.36 4.09
CA ASN A 302 -28.92 -55.36 5.54
C ASN A 302 -27.51 -55.64 6.12
N GLU A 303 -27.25 -54.81 7.16
CA GLU A 303 -26.62 -55.08 8.48
C GLU A 303 -25.13 -54.80 8.76
N GLU A 304 -24.85 -54.64 10.06
CA GLU A 304 -23.78 -53.84 10.69
C GLU A 304 -22.57 -54.67 11.22
N VAL A 305 -21.67 -53.98 11.96
CA VAL A 305 -20.95 -54.44 13.19
C VAL A 305 -19.39 -54.54 13.17
N SER A 306 -18.76 -53.50 13.76
CA SER A 306 -17.56 -53.47 14.67
C SER A 306 -16.14 -54.00 14.29
N GLY A 307 -15.09 -53.38 14.89
CA GLY A 307 -13.82 -54.06 15.23
C GLY A 307 -12.54 -53.17 15.28
N ALA A 308 -11.79 -53.16 16.41
CA ALA A 308 -10.50 -52.44 16.62
C ALA A 308 -9.26 -53.25 16.12
N THR A 309 -7.97 -52.83 16.12
CA THR A 309 -7.11 -52.38 17.27
C THR A 309 -5.63 -52.08 16.82
N THR A 310 -4.96 -50.99 17.29
CA THR A 310 -3.47 -50.79 17.52
C THR A 310 -2.43 -50.94 16.34
N ILE A 311 -1.11 -50.58 16.35
CA ILE A 311 -0.16 -49.77 17.20
C ILE A 311 1.02 -49.14 16.37
N ASN A 312 1.96 -48.42 17.00
CA ASN A 312 3.13 -47.68 16.46
C ASN A 312 4.37 -48.49 16.00
N ASP A 313 5.22 -47.88 15.14
CA ASP A 313 6.70 -48.02 15.19
C ASP A 313 7.45 -46.89 14.44
N THR A 314 8.47 -46.24 15.04
CA THR A 314 9.20 -45.09 14.42
C THR A 314 10.72 -45.02 14.63
N ALA A 315 11.34 -45.93 15.38
CA ALA A 315 12.76 -45.82 15.72
C ALA A 315 13.75 -46.18 14.58
N SER A 316 13.37 -47.06 13.66
CA SER A 316 14.32 -47.76 12.77
C SER A 316 14.83 -46.99 11.54
N LYS A 317 14.35 -45.76 11.29
CA LYS A 317 14.71 -44.99 10.07
C LYS A 317 15.92 -44.05 10.24
N LEU A 318 16.38 -43.78 11.46
CA LEU A 318 17.38 -42.75 11.72
C LEU A 318 18.84 -43.22 11.55
N GLU A 319 19.14 -44.50 11.79
CA GLU A 319 20.52 -45.02 11.67
C GLU A 319 20.98 -45.22 10.21
N LEU A 320 20.07 -45.55 9.29
CA LEU A 320 20.43 -45.83 7.89
C LEU A 320 21.01 -44.59 7.18
N ALA A 321 20.48 -43.40 7.49
CA ALA A 321 20.85 -42.14 6.85
C ALA A 321 22.31 -41.72 7.10
N LYS A 322 22.88 -42.03 8.27
CA LYS A 322 24.26 -41.66 8.61
C LYS A 322 25.33 -42.47 7.87
N LYS A 323 24.97 -43.62 7.28
CA LYS A 323 25.94 -44.55 6.68
C LYS A 323 26.20 -44.33 5.19
N ALA A 324 25.34 -43.58 4.50
CA ALA A 324 25.43 -43.33 3.06
C ALA A 324 26.33 -42.13 2.70
N ALA A 325 26.43 -41.11 3.57
CA ALA A 325 27.09 -39.84 3.26
C ALA A 325 28.64 -39.86 3.22
N ALA A 326 29.27 -41.05 3.31
CA ALA A 326 30.71 -41.19 3.58
C ALA A 326 31.53 -41.86 2.45
N ARG A 327 31.00 -42.01 1.23
CA ARG A 327 31.72 -42.67 0.13
C ARG A 327 31.58 -41.98 -1.23
N LEU A 328 32.74 -41.49 -1.70
CA LEU A 328 33.19 -41.46 -3.12
C LEU A 328 32.34 -40.57 -4.04
N THR A 329 32.72 -39.35 -4.44
CA THR A 329 34.03 -38.82 -4.86
C THR A 329 34.61 -39.49 -6.12
N PHE A 330 35.06 -38.66 -7.08
CA PHE A 330 35.85 -38.92 -8.31
C PHE A 330 35.15 -39.12 -9.69
N THR A 331 35.53 -38.20 -10.60
CA THR A 331 35.97 -38.38 -12.02
C THR A 331 35.05 -38.28 -13.27
N LYS A 332 35.33 -37.21 -14.05
CA LYS A 332 35.77 -37.15 -15.48
C LYS A 332 34.68 -37.11 -16.60
N THR A 333 34.30 -35.94 -17.15
CA THR A 333 34.81 -35.12 -18.31
C THR A 333 34.57 -35.57 -19.77
N GLU A 334 34.18 -34.58 -20.61
CA GLU A 334 34.35 -34.43 -22.09
C GLU A 334 33.49 -35.29 -23.05
N THR A 335 33.06 -34.85 -24.27
CA THR A 335 33.33 -33.65 -25.13
C THR A 335 32.26 -33.40 -26.21
N ARG A 336 32.31 -32.19 -26.85
CA ARG A 336 31.79 -31.76 -28.20
C ARG A 336 30.27 -31.57 -28.37
N ASP A 337 29.76 -30.40 -28.78
CA ASP A 337 30.04 -29.50 -29.94
C ASP A 337 29.39 -29.94 -31.27
N SER A 338 28.23 -29.34 -31.59
CA SER A 338 27.90 -28.71 -32.88
C SER A 338 26.41 -28.34 -32.93
N ILE A 339 26.11 -27.05 -33.16
CA ILE A 339 24.88 -26.38 -33.65
C ILE A 339 24.97 -24.93 -33.12
N GLN A 340 25.72 -24.07 -33.81
CA GLN A 340 25.90 -22.67 -33.41
C GLN A 340 25.91 -21.66 -34.58
N GLU A 341 25.54 -22.09 -35.79
CA GLU A 341 25.68 -21.28 -37.03
C GLU A 341 24.36 -21.03 -37.79
N ALA A 342 23.21 -21.41 -37.24
CA ALA A 342 21.92 -21.36 -37.97
C ALA A 342 21.03 -20.12 -37.68
N THR A 343 21.37 -19.27 -36.71
CA THR A 343 20.46 -18.23 -36.18
C THR A 343 20.82 -16.78 -36.53
N THR A 344 21.91 -16.54 -37.27
CA THR A 344 22.43 -15.20 -37.58
C THR A 344 21.86 -14.53 -38.85
N SER A 345 20.86 -15.15 -39.51
CA SER A 345 20.37 -14.71 -40.84
C SER A 345 18.97 -14.08 -40.88
N ILE A 346 18.24 -13.99 -39.76
CA ILE A 346 16.82 -13.56 -39.74
C ILE A 346 16.62 -12.13 -39.20
N PHE A 347 17.65 -11.45 -38.68
CA PHE A 347 17.52 -10.13 -38.05
C PHE A 347 17.65 -8.90 -38.98
N GLN A 348 17.48 -9.07 -40.30
CA GLN A 348 17.53 -7.95 -41.27
C GLN A 348 16.27 -7.84 -42.14
N ARG A 349 15.18 -7.33 -41.57
CA ARG A 349 14.20 -6.44 -42.22
C ARG A 349 13.26 -5.86 -41.15
N GLY A 350 13.17 -4.54 -41.08
CA GLY A 350 12.49 -3.84 -39.99
C GLY A 350 10.98 -3.69 -40.16
N GLY A 351 10.29 -3.58 -39.03
CA GLY A 351 8.88 -3.18 -38.91
C GLY A 351 8.61 -2.75 -37.47
N THR A 352 8.11 -1.54 -37.27
CA THR A 352 7.92 -0.93 -35.93
C THR A 352 6.60 -1.35 -35.29
N LEU A 353 6.65 -1.77 -34.02
CA LEU A 353 5.49 -1.74 -33.12
C LEU A 353 5.95 -1.64 -31.66
N ASN A 354 5.53 -0.57 -30.99
CA ASN A 354 5.70 -0.43 -29.55
C ASN A 354 4.70 -1.34 -28.83
N GLN A 355 5.19 -2.27 -28.03
CA GLN A 355 4.39 -2.96 -27.02
C GLN A 355 5.14 -2.86 -25.69
N ALA A 356 4.50 -2.28 -24.67
CA ALA A 356 5.09 -2.15 -23.34
C ALA A 356 5.18 -3.54 -22.70
N VAL A 357 6.35 -4.17 -22.84
CA VAL A 357 6.62 -5.50 -22.26
C VAL A 357 6.54 -5.38 -20.73
N SER A 358 5.58 -6.09 -20.14
CA SER A 358 5.38 -6.12 -18.69
C SER A 358 6.68 -6.47 -17.97
N SER A 359 6.99 -5.76 -16.87
CA SER A 359 8.19 -5.95 -16.06
C SER A 359 8.39 -7.42 -15.64
N ARG A 360 7.30 -8.16 -15.44
CA ARG A 360 7.29 -9.61 -15.17
C ARG A 360 7.99 -10.41 -16.27
N ILE A 361 7.75 -10.10 -17.55
CA ILE A 361 8.31 -10.81 -18.70
C ILE A 361 9.81 -10.52 -18.83
N VAL A 362 10.22 -9.24 -18.66
CA VAL A 362 11.63 -8.84 -18.68
C VAL A 362 12.42 -9.50 -17.54
N ALA A 363 11.82 -9.61 -16.35
CA ALA A 363 12.41 -10.32 -15.23
C ALA A 363 12.53 -11.84 -15.51
N GLN A 364 11.49 -12.46 -16.08
CA GLN A 364 11.51 -13.88 -16.46
C GLN A 364 12.59 -14.20 -17.50
N GLN A 365 12.76 -13.32 -18.50
CA GLN A 365 13.75 -13.49 -19.56
C GLN A 365 15.18 -13.36 -19.01
N ARG A 366 15.46 -12.31 -18.21
CA ARG A 366 16.78 -12.14 -17.56
C ARG A 366 17.08 -13.26 -16.56
N ALA A 367 16.09 -13.76 -15.83
CA ALA A 367 16.25 -14.91 -14.95
C ALA A 367 16.57 -16.20 -15.74
N GLY A 368 15.94 -16.40 -16.91
CA GLY A 368 16.27 -17.50 -17.83
C GLY A 368 17.71 -17.45 -18.33
N GLU A 369 18.18 -16.27 -18.76
CA GLU A 369 19.57 -16.03 -19.19
C GLU A 369 20.57 -16.26 -18.03
N LEU A 370 20.23 -15.83 -16.81
CA LEU A 370 21.06 -16.04 -15.62
C LEU A 370 21.13 -17.53 -15.25
N ASN A 371 20.00 -18.25 -15.30
CA ASN A 371 19.93 -19.68 -15.03
C ASN A 371 20.73 -20.49 -16.06
N GLN A 372 20.71 -20.11 -17.34
CA GLN A 372 21.59 -20.70 -18.36
C GLN A 372 23.07 -20.44 -18.07
N LYS A 373 23.46 -19.20 -17.72
CA LYS A 373 24.87 -18.87 -17.40
C LYS A 373 25.38 -19.57 -16.13
N LEU A 374 24.52 -19.80 -15.15
CA LEU A 374 24.85 -20.51 -13.91
C LEU A 374 24.68 -22.04 -14.03
N ASN A 375 24.27 -22.52 -15.21
CA ASN A 375 23.85 -23.90 -15.47
C ASN A 375 22.88 -24.46 -14.41
N TYR A 376 22.02 -23.58 -13.88
CA TYR A 376 21.01 -23.89 -12.87
C TYR A 376 19.82 -24.55 -13.56
N GLN A 377 19.90 -25.88 -13.70
CA GLN A 377 18.69 -26.68 -13.88
C GLN A 377 17.91 -26.62 -12.56
N LYS A 378 16.68 -26.08 -12.64
CA LYS A 378 15.67 -26.29 -11.61
C LYS A 378 15.61 -27.80 -11.34
N PRO A 379 15.59 -28.28 -10.08
CA PRO A 379 15.38 -29.69 -9.81
C PRO A 379 14.10 -30.13 -10.52
N GLU A 380 14.23 -31.09 -11.43
CA GLU A 380 13.08 -31.85 -11.87
C GLU A 380 12.64 -32.67 -10.66
N GLU A 381 11.49 -32.31 -10.11
CA GLU A 381 10.75 -33.24 -9.26
C GLU A 381 10.40 -34.42 -10.17
N GLU A 382 11.18 -35.48 -10.11
CA GLU A 382 10.82 -36.77 -10.68
C GLU A 382 9.57 -37.27 -9.97
N ILE A 383 8.42 -36.82 -10.48
CA ILE A 383 7.12 -37.42 -10.18
C ILE A 383 7.23 -38.85 -10.71
N GLN A 384 7.49 -39.79 -9.81
CA GLN A 384 7.31 -41.20 -10.09
C GLN A 384 5.86 -41.38 -10.52
N VAL A 385 5.65 -41.69 -11.80
CA VAL A 385 4.35 -41.99 -12.37
C VAL A 385 3.88 -43.33 -11.79
N THR A 386 3.27 -43.26 -10.63
CA THR A 386 2.22 -44.21 -10.25
C THR A 386 1.01 -43.91 -11.13
N GLU A 387 0.32 -44.96 -11.59
CA GLU A 387 -0.91 -44.83 -12.39
C GLU A 387 -2.12 -44.41 -11.54
N ASP A 388 -1.95 -43.40 -10.69
CA ASP A 388 -3.03 -42.76 -9.94
C ASP A 388 -3.80 -41.86 -10.92
N ALA A 389 -4.84 -42.45 -11.53
CA ALA A 389 -5.68 -41.83 -12.54
C ALA A 389 -6.08 -40.38 -12.18
N PHE A 390 -5.83 -39.44 -13.10
CA PHE A 390 -6.23 -38.04 -12.99
C PHE A 390 -7.75 -37.92 -12.72
N LYS A 391 -8.12 -37.73 -11.46
CA LYS A 391 -9.50 -37.46 -11.03
C LYS A 391 -9.85 -36.03 -11.40
N ILE A 392 -10.68 -35.86 -12.41
CA ILE A 392 -11.30 -34.57 -12.71
C ILE A 392 -12.47 -34.42 -11.76
N PHE A 393 -12.46 -33.35 -10.97
CA PHE A 393 -13.55 -33.01 -10.08
C PHE A 393 -14.53 -32.10 -10.83
N GLU A 394 -15.75 -32.59 -11.01
CA GLU A 394 -16.83 -31.84 -11.64
C GLU A 394 -17.90 -31.49 -10.58
N GLU A 395 -18.30 -30.21 -10.54
CA GLU A 395 -19.46 -29.78 -9.74
C GLU A 395 -20.44 -28.99 -10.61
N GLU A 396 -21.70 -29.44 -10.60
CA GLU A 396 -22.81 -28.73 -11.22
C GLU A 396 -23.47 -27.82 -10.16
N LEU A 397 -23.52 -26.52 -10.44
CA LEU A 397 -24.12 -25.49 -9.59
C LEU A 397 -25.38 -24.95 -10.27
N GLU A 398 -26.56 -25.39 -9.81
CA GLU A 398 -27.85 -24.92 -10.32
C GLU A 398 -28.04 -23.43 -9.96
N ILE A 399 -28.13 -22.55 -10.97
CA ILE A 399 -28.27 -21.09 -10.77
C ILE A 399 -29.65 -20.55 -11.19
N ASN A 400 -30.54 -21.40 -11.70
CA ASN A 400 -31.83 -21.00 -12.27
C ASN A 400 -32.73 -20.18 -11.34
N ASP A 401 -32.72 -20.52 -10.06
CA ASP A 401 -33.69 -20.02 -9.08
C ASP A 401 -33.24 -18.70 -8.41
N PHE A 402 -32.07 -18.14 -8.79
CA PHE A 402 -31.58 -16.83 -8.35
C PHE A 402 -32.17 -15.64 -9.15
N PRO A 403 -32.17 -14.40 -8.59
CA PRO A 403 -32.62 -13.20 -9.30
C PRO A 403 -31.88 -12.94 -10.61
N GLN A 404 -32.56 -12.27 -11.56
CA GLN A 404 -32.06 -12.02 -12.92
C GLN A 404 -30.69 -11.32 -12.96
N ASN A 405 -30.48 -10.30 -12.11
CA ASN A 405 -29.22 -9.55 -12.04
C ASN A 405 -28.06 -10.45 -11.59
N ALA A 406 -28.26 -11.22 -10.51
CA ALA A 406 -27.28 -12.16 -9.98
C ALA A 406 -26.90 -13.23 -11.02
N ARG A 407 -27.90 -13.82 -11.70
CA ARG A 407 -27.68 -14.78 -12.80
C ARG A 407 -26.85 -14.17 -13.93
N TRP A 408 -27.22 -12.99 -14.44
CA TRP A 408 -26.48 -12.32 -15.50
C TRP A 408 -25.05 -11.96 -15.11
N LYS A 409 -24.81 -11.57 -13.85
CA LYS A 409 -23.47 -11.29 -13.33
C LYS A 409 -22.58 -12.52 -13.37
N VAL A 410 -23.04 -13.67 -12.86
CA VAL A 410 -22.24 -14.91 -12.86
C VAL A 410 -22.13 -15.61 -14.21
N THR A 411 -23.04 -15.34 -15.16
CA THR A 411 -22.92 -15.82 -16.55
C THR A 411 -22.17 -14.86 -17.48
N SER A 412 -21.68 -13.71 -16.98
CA SER A 412 -20.97 -12.73 -17.81
C SER A 412 -19.59 -13.27 -18.23
N LYS A 413 -19.24 -13.11 -19.51
CA LYS A 413 -17.96 -13.58 -20.09
C LYS A 413 -16.73 -13.04 -19.33
N GLU A 414 -16.77 -11.77 -18.93
CA GLU A 414 -15.68 -11.11 -18.19
C GLU A 414 -15.54 -11.68 -16.77
N THR A 415 -16.68 -11.93 -16.11
CA THR A 415 -16.72 -12.46 -14.74
C THR A 415 -16.32 -13.93 -14.70
N LEU A 416 -16.76 -14.73 -15.68
CA LEU A 416 -16.31 -16.11 -15.86
C LEU A 416 -14.79 -16.20 -16.09
N ALA A 417 -14.24 -15.38 -17.00
CA ALA A 417 -12.79 -15.34 -17.22
C ALA A 417 -12.01 -15.01 -15.94
N HIS A 418 -12.46 -13.99 -15.18
CA HIS A 418 -11.83 -13.62 -13.91
C HIS A 418 -11.85 -14.76 -12.87
N ILE A 419 -12.95 -15.53 -12.77
CA ILE A 419 -13.02 -16.66 -11.82
C ILE A 419 -12.15 -17.83 -12.28
N CYS A 420 -12.12 -18.13 -13.59
CA CYS A 420 -11.22 -19.13 -14.16
C CYS A 420 -9.74 -18.80 -13.87
N ASP A 421 -9.32 -17.55 -14.11
CA ASP A 421 -7.94 -17.08 -13.88
C ASP A 421 -7.59 -16.98 -12.38
N TYR A 422 -8.58 -16.77 -11.50
CA TYR A 422 -8.37 -16.63 -10.06
C TYR A 422 -8.27 -17.98 -9.34
N ALA A 423 -9.02 -19.00 -9.79
CA ALA A 423 -9.12 -20.29 -9.12
C ALA A 423 -8.48 -21.48 -9.88
N ASP A 424 -7.87 -21.23 -11.05
CA ASP A 424 -7.34 -22.25 -11.96
C ASP A 424 -8.38 -23.35 -12.28
N VAL A 425 -9.57 -22.93 -12.71
CA VAL A 425 -10.71 -23.81 -13.03
C VAL A 425 -11.25 -23.59 -14.45
N GLY A 426 -11.82 -24.64 -15.04
CA GLY A 426 -12.66 -24.52 -16.23
C GLY A 426 -14.12 -24.30 -15.83
N MET A 427 -14.74 -23.21 -16.28
CA MET A 427 -16.17 -22.95 -16.07
C MET A 427 -16.94 -22.87 -17.40
N SER A 428 -18.12 -23.50 -17.46
CA SER A 428 -19.03 -23.35 -18.60
C SER A 428 -20.49 -23.18 -18.15
N VAL A 429 -21.26 -22.40 -18.92
CA VAL A 429 -22.70 -22.17 -18.70
C VAL A 429 -23.49 -23.20 -19.51
N ARG A 430 -24.42 -23.91 -18.87
CA ARG A 430 -25.22 -24.99 -19.48
C ARG A 430 -26.69 -24.91 -19.07
N GLY A 431 -27.56 -25.55 -19.85
CA GLY A 431 -29.01 -25.53 -19.65
C GLY A 431 -29.68 -24.22 -20.08
N GLN A 432 -30.99 -24.11 -19.86
CA GLN A 432 -31.81 -22.95 -20.22
C GLN A 432 -32.56 -22.43 -18.98
N TYR A 433 -32.87 -21.13 -18.95
CA TYR A 433 -33.65 -20.55 -17.86
C TYR A 433 -35.13 -20.93 -17.97
N TYR A 434 -35.70 -21.47 -16.89
CA TYR A 434 -37.13 -21.72 -16.73
C TYR A 434 -37.67 -20.85 -15.57
N PRO A 435 -38.76 -20.08 -15.78
CA PRO A 435 -39.40 -19.35 -14.70
C PRO A 435 -40.00 -20.33 -13.67
N SER A 436 -40.00 -19.95 -12.40
CA SER A 436 -40.19 -20.84 -11.24
C SER A 436 -41.50 -21.66 -11.20
N ASN A 437 -42.49 -21.33 -12.04
CA ASN A 437 -43.80 -21.99 -12.09
C ASN A 437 -44.01 -22.85 -13.36
N LYS A 438 -42.96 -23.16 -14.13
CA LYS A 438 -43.08 -23.97 -15.36
C LYS A 438 -42.29 -25.27 -15.23
N GLU A 439 -42.97 -26.40 -15.43
CA GLU A 439 -42.33 -27.71 -15.48
C GLU A 439 -41.36 -27.80 -16.68
N VAL A 440 -40.25 -28.50 -16.47
CA VAL A 440 -39.18 -28.66 -17.46
C VAL A 440 -39.59 -29.74 -18.46
N ALA A 441 -39.39 -29.49 -19.75
CA ALA A 441 -39.71 -30.47 -20.79
C ALA A 441 -38.82 -31.73 -20.65
N PRO A 442 -39.34 -32.94 -20.96
CA PRO A 442 -38.60 -34.18 -20.77
C PRO A 442 -37.35 -34.23 -21.67
N GLY A 443 -36.19 -33.99 -21.06
CA GLY A 443 -34.87 -33.96 -21.73
C GLY A 443 -34.08 -32.67 -21.47
N ASP A 444 -34.76 -31.56 -21.18
CA ASP A 444 -34.11 -30.28 -20.90
C ASP A 444 -33.60 -30.18 -19.45
N ARG A 445 -32.62 -29.30 -19.22
CA ARG A 445 -32.10 -28.97 -17.88
C ARG A 445 -32.22 -27.47 -17.59
N LYS A 446 -32.60 -27.15 -16.34
CA LYS A 446 -32.54 -25.80 -15.76
C LYS A 446 -31.12 -25.21 -15.89
N LEU A 447 -31.00 -23.88 -15.93
CA LEU A 447 -29.72 -23.16 -16.03
C LEU A 447 -28.76 -23.51 -14.89
N TYR A 448 -27.55 -23.94 -15.23
CA TYR A 448 -26.48 -24.30 -14.29
C TYR A 448 -25.09 -23.87 -14.78
N LEU A 449 -24.16 -23.74 -13.83
CA LEU A 449 -22.73 -23.61 -14.10
C LEU A 449 -22.08 -24.99 -13.89
N GLN A 450 -21.29 -25.44 -14.85
CA GLN A 450 -20.45 -26.62 -14.74
C GLN A 450 -19.02 -26.15 -14.46
N ILE A 451 -18.46 -26.55 -13.31
CA ILE A 451 -17.10 -26.21 -12.88
C ILE A 451 -16.27 -27.48 -12.89
N GLU A 452 -15.13 -27.44 -13.57
CA GLU A 452 -14.20 -28.56 -13.74
C GLU A 452 -12.83 -28.16 -13.20
N SER A 453 -12.24 -28.96 -12.32
CA SER A 453 -10.88 -28.74 -11.81
C SER A 453 -10.11 -30.03 -11.60
N LEU A 454 -8.79 -29.92 -11.67
CA LEU A 454 -7.83 -30.96 -11.30
C LEU A 454 -7.59 -31.00 -9.78
N THR A 455 -8.11 -30.04 -9.01
CA THR A 455 -7.98 -29.99 -7.54
C THR A 455 -9.31 -29.67 -6.86
N GLU A 456 -9.61 -30.35 -5.74
CA GLU A 456 -10.80 -30.03 -4.94
C GLU A 456 -10.73 -28.61 -4.35
N ARG A 457 -9.52 -28.10 -4.08
CA ARG A 457 -9.30 -26.73 -3.58
C ARG A 457 -9.70 -25.66 -4.60
N GLY A 458 -9.37 -25.82 -5.88
CA GLY A 458 -9.79 -24.89 -6.94
C GLY A 458 -11.31 -24.84 -7.08
N LEU A 459 -11.97 -26.00 -7.02
CA LEU A 459 -13.42 -26.14 -7.03
C LEU A 459 -14.10 -25.38 -5.86
N GLN A 460 -13.55 -25.52 -4.65
CA GLN A 460 -14.04 -24.81 -3.46
C GLN A 460 -13.85 -23.28 -3.57
N LEU A 461 -12.71 -22.81 -4.08
CA LEU A 461 -12.43 -21.38 -4.29
C LEU A 461 -13.37 -20.78 -5.35
N ALA A 462 -13.56 -21.47 -6.48
CA ALA A 462 -14.48 -21.04 -7.53
C ALA A 462 -15.92 -20.94 -7.02
N LYS A 463 -16.38 -21.94 -6.23
CA LYS A 463 -17.72 -21.93 -5.61
C LYS A 463 -17.88 -20.76 -4.62
N ALA A 464 -16.87 -20.50 -3.80
CA ALA A 464 -16.88 -19.38 -2.85
C ALA A 464 -16.97 -18.03 -3.57
N GLU A 465 -16.24 -17.83 -4.66
CA GLU A 465 -16.25 -16.57 -5.42
C GLU A 465 -17.57 -16.37 -6.19
N VAL A 466 -18.14 -17.44 -6.77
CA VAL A 466 -19.50 -17.40 -7.36
C VAL A 466 -20.56 -17.06 -6.31
N ALA A 467 -20.48 -17.64 -5.12
CA ALA A 467 -21.38 -17.32 -4.01
C ALA A 467 -21.22 -15.86 -3.55
N ARG A 468 -19.98 -15.37 -3.44
CA ARG A 468 -19.67 -13.97 -3.08
C ARG A 468 -20.31 -12.99 -4.06
N LEU A 469 -20.19 -13.23 -5.36
CA LEU A 469 -20.77 -12.38 -6.41
C LEU A 469 -22.31 -12.39 -6.41
N ILE A 470 -22.92 -13.53 -6.10
CA ILE A 470 -24.38 -13.63 -5.93
C ILE A 470 -24.84 -12.85 -4.68
N LYS A 471 -24.14 -12.99 -3.55
CA LYS A 471 -24.41 -12.23 -2.31
C LYS A 471 -24.30 -10.72 -2.54
N GLU A 472 -23.26 -10.29 -3.26
CA GLU A 472 -23.02 -8.89 -3.61
C GLU A 472 -24.19 -8.28 -4.42
N GLU A 473 -24.72 -9.01 -5.41
CA GLU A 473 -25.87 -8.57 -6.21
C GLU A 473 -27.21 -8.67 -5.46
N MET A 474 -27.36 -9.62 -4.53
CA MET A 474 -28.56 -9.71 -3.69
C MET A 474 -28.66 -8.54 -2.69
N MET A 475 -27.55 -8.16 -2.03
CA MET A 475 -27.53 -6.98 -1.16
C MET A 475 -27.85 -5.68 -1.92
N LYS A 476 -27.28 -5.50 -3.13
CA LYS A 476 -27.61 -4.35 -4.02
C LYS A 476 -29.09 -4.32 -4.43
N MET A 477 -29.79 -5.46 -4.38
CA MET A 477 -31.21 -5.54 -4.70
C MET A 477 -32.11 -5.19 -3.50
N GLN A 478 -31.72 -5.61 -2.29
CA GLN A 478 -32.44 -5.28 -1.04
C GLN A 478 -32.31 -3.80 -0.65
N ASN A 479 -31.20 -3.14 -0.99
CA ASN A 479 -30.97 -1.74 -0.65
C ASN A 479 -31.06 -0.80 -1.89
N PRO A 480 -32.27 -0.29 -2.23
CA PRO A 480 -32.51 0.42 -3.50
C PRO A 480 -31.76 1.75 -3.65
N ALA A 481 -31.20 2.30 -2.57
CA ALA A 481 -30.32 3.47 -2.63
C ALA A 481 -29.06 3.22 -3.49
N LEU A 482 -28.57 1.97 -3.56
CA LEU A 482 -27.41 1.59 -4.37
C LEU A 482 -27.71 1.51 -5.88
N GLN A 483 -28.98 1.49 -6.30
CA GLN A 483 -29.35 1.31 -7.70
C GLN A 483 -29.32 2.60 -8.54
N LEU A 484 -29.20 3.79 -7.91
CA LEU A 484 -29.35 5.07 -8.61
C LEU A 484 -28.21 5.43 -9.57
N VAL A 485 -27.05 4.79 -9.47
CA VAL A 485 -25.81 5.25 -10.15
C VAL A 485 -25.74 4.85 -11.63
N ASN A 486 -26.54 3.87 -12.11
CA ASN A 486 -26.32 3.29 -13.44
C ASN A 486 -27.59 3.02 -14.29
N ARG A 487 -28.52 3.99 -14.35
CA ARG A 487 -29.57 4.01 -15.39
C ARG A 487 -29.14 4.84 -16.60
N GLY A 488 -28.43 4.19 -17.53
CA GLY A 488 -28.15 4.73 -18.85
C GLY A 488 -29.44 5.08 -19.62
N ARG A 489 -29.40 6.19 -20.36
CA ARG A 489 -30.50 6.61 -21.24
C ARG A 489 -30.70 5.60 -22.36
N TYR A 490 -31.74 4.77 -22.31
CA TYR A 490 -32.62 4.43 -23.45
C TYR A 490 -33.88 3.76 -22.92
N LYS A 491 -35.03 4.08 -23.51
CA LYS A 491 -36.31 3.41 -23.26
C LYS A 491 -36.73 2.80 -24.59
N VAL A 492 -36.72 1.47 -24.68
CA VAL A 492 -37.31 0.77 -25.83
C VAL A 492 -38.83 0.80 -25.63
N VAL A 493 -39.55 1.13 -26.70
CA VAL A 493 -41.03 1.12 -26.78
C VAL A 493 -41.47 -0.22 -27.33
#